data_AF-A0A2M7SQS1-F1
#
_entry.id   AF-A0A2M7SQS1-F1
#
_cell.length_a   1.000
_cell.length_b   1.000
_cell.length_c   1.000
_cell.angle_alpha   90.00
_cell.angle_beta   90.00
_cell.angle_gamma   90.00
#
_symmetry.space_group_name_H-M   'P 1'
#
loop_
_entity.id
_entity.type
_entity.pdbx_description
1 polymer ?
#
loop_
_entity_poly.entity_id
_entity_poly.type
_entity_poly.pdbx_seq_one_letter_code
_entity_poly.pdbx_strand_id
1 'polypeptide(L)'
;MPLGAAEQQRIANEQYSQLATAPAAPAYGATAVQKASDQGALAGAESAAPPSAEAADRVKIVGARTFVLSDGVWVDTAFDPDAMQTTKVAFLSDDYFALADSRPELAAAFALGSRVIALADGVAYEVVDSNAPTGPIQIPPTITPETSASPTTLGTSSPNSSAPCAASILPLLLLSAVLAIRRYPKK
;
A
#
# COMPACT_ATOMS: atom_id res chain seq x y z
N MET A 1 -71.27 39.86 15.77
CA MET A 1 -71.72 38.68 16.54
C MET A 1 -70.86 37.50 16.12
N PRO A 2 -70.22 36.76 17.05
CA PRO A 2 -69.47 35.56 16.70
C PRO A 2 -70.41 34.45 16.20
N LEU A 3 -69.98 33.66 15.22
CA LEU A 3 -70.71 32.48 14.76
C LEU A 3 -70.87 31.48 15.92
N GLY A 4 -72.07 30.95 16.13
CA GLY A 4 -72.34 29.95 17.17
C GLY A 4 -71.53 28.66 16.96
N ALA A 5 -71.21 27.94 18.04
CA ALA A 5 -70.35 26.74 18.01
C ALA A 5 -70.83 25.65 17.04
N ALA A 6 -72.15 25.46 16.91
CA ALA A 6 -72.73 24.50 15.95
C ALA A 6 -72.40 24.86 14.49
N GLU A 7 -72.35 26.15 14.17
CA GLU A 7 -72.08 26.62 12.81
C GLU A 7 -70.59 26.51 12.46
N GLN A 8 -69.72 26.74 13.44
CA GLN A 8 -68.27 26.49 13.28
C GLN A 8 -67.99 25.01 13.02
N GLN A 9 -68.68 24.11 13.72
CA GLN A 9 -68.56 22.66 13.53
C GLN A 9 -69.01 22.24 12.13
N ARG A 10 -70.11 22.82 11.64
CA ARG A 10 -70.64 22.57 10.29
C ARG A 10 -69.62 22.98 9.22
N ILE A 11 -69.09 24.20 9.32
CA ILE A 11 -68.09 24.73 8.39
C ILE A 11 -66.81 23.89 8.43
N ALA A 12 -66.33 23.52 9.61
CA ALA A 12 -65.14 22.68 9.75
C ALA A 12 -65.32 21.30 9.09
N ASN A 13 -66.48 20.67 9.28
CA ASN A 13 -66.79 19.38 8.65
C ASN A 13 -66.92 19.50 7.12
N GLU A 14 -67.52 20.58 6.62
CA GLU A 14 -67.64 20.87 5.18
C GLU A 14 -66.28 21.13 4.54
N GLN A 15 -65.38 21.84 5.22
CA GLN A 15 -64.02 22.06 4.74
C GLN A 15 -63.21 20.77 4.77
N TYR A 16 -63.34 19.97 5.83
CA TYR A 16 -62.66 18.68 5.93
C TYR A 16 -63.12 17.71 4.83
N SER A 17 -64.42 17.64 4.54
CA SER A 17 -64.94 16.78 3.47
C SER A 17 -64.49 17.25 2.08
N GLN A 18 -64.41 18.56 1.85
CA GLN A 18 -63.85 19.13 0.62
C GLN A 18 -62.37 18.80 0.46
N LEU A 19 -61.57 18.88 1.53
CA LEU A 19 -60.16 18.52 1.51
C LEU A 19 -59.95 17.01 1.33
N ALA A 20 -60.80 16.17 1.94
CA ALA A 20 -60.73 14.72 1.83
C ALA A 20 -61.12 14.19 0.44
N THR A 21 -61.92 14.96 -0.32
CA THR A 21 -62.32 14.62 -1.69
C THR A 21 -61.47 15.32 -2.75
N ALA A 22 -60.51 16.15 -2.34
CA ALA A 22 -59.55 16.76 -3.26
C ALA A 22 -58.67 15.66 -3.88
N PRO A 23 -58.51 15.65 -5.22
CA PRO A 23 -57.66 14.67 -5.87
C PRO A 23 -56.20 14.88 -5.45
N ALA A 24 -55.49 13.78 -5.18
CA ALA A 24 -54.07 13.82 -4.93
C ALA A 24 -53.34 14.43 -6.13
N ALA A 25 -52.37 15.31 -5.86
CA ALA A 25 -51.56 15.90 -6.92
C ALA A 25 -50.82 14.80 -7.70
N PRO A 26 -50.67 14.94 -9.03
CA PRO A 26 -49.94 13.96 -9.82
C PRO A 26 -48.48 13.89 -9.37
N ALA A 27 -48.02 12.68 -9.08
CA ALA A 27 -46.62 12.42 -8.73
C ALA A 27 -45.79 12.24 -10.02
N TYR A 28 -44.79 13.10 -10.21
CA TYR A 28 -43.83 13.00 -11.33
C TYR A 28 -42.45 12.61 -10.78
N GLY A 29 -41.67 11.85 -11.55
CA GLY A 29 -40.30 11.49 -11.19
C GLY A 29 -40.15 10.17 -10.42
N ALA A 30 -41.23 9.47 -10.08
CA ALA A 30 -41.16 8.13 -9.46
C ALA A 30 -40.30 7.15 -10.31
N THR A 31 -40.46 7.17 -11.63
CA THR A 31 -39.64 6.37 -12.55
C THR A 31 -38.17 6.80 -12.56
N ALA A 32 -37.88 8.08 -12.36
CA ALA A 32 -36.50 8.57 -12.32
C ALA A 32 -35.80 8.14 -11.02
N VAL A 33 -36.51 8.19 -9.88
CA VAL A 33 -36.02 7.66 -8.60
C VAL A 33 -35.77 6.16 -8.68
N GLN A 34 -36.71 5.40 -9.27
CA GLN A 34 -36.53 3.96 -9.44
C GLN A 34 -35.31 3.64 -10.32
N LYS A 35 -35.17 4.30 -11.47
CA LYS A 35 -34.01 4.12 -12.36
C LYS A 35 -32.69 4.49 -11.69
N ALA A 36 -32.66 5.57 -10.89
CA ALA A 36 -31.47 5.96 -10.16
C ALA A 36 -31.07 4.90 -9.13
N SER A 37 -32.04 4.32 -8.40
CA SER A 37 -31.81 3.21 -7.48
C SER A 37 -31.27 1.97 -8.20
N ASP A 38 -31.90 1.59 -9.33
CA ASP A 38 -31.49 0.42 -10.11
C ASP A 38 -30.08 0.61 -10.68
N GLN A 39 -29.76 1.80 -11.20
CA GLN A 39 -28.41 2.13 -11.71
C GLN A 39 -27.37 2.18 -10.60
N GLY A 40 -27.72 2.72 -9.42
CA GLY A 40 -26.84 2.72 -8.26
C GLY A 40 -26.52 1.31 -7.75
N ALA A 41 -27.48 0.39 -7.81
CA ALA A 41 -27.28 -1.01 -7.46
C ALA A 41 -26.31 -1.74 -8.42
N LEU A 42 -26.34 -1.39 -9.71
CA LEU A 42 -25.43 -1.97 -10.71
C LEU A 42 -24.02 -1.40 -10.63
N ALA A 43 -23.86 -0.11 -10.31
CA ALA A 43 -22.55 0.55 -10.20
C ALA A 43 -21.64 -0.10 -9.14
N GLY A 44 -22.22 -0.72 -8.10
CA GLY A 44 -21.46 -1.45 -7.07
C GLY A 44 -20.94 -2.83 -7.51
N ALA A 45 -21.41 -3.36 -8.65
CA ALA A 45 -21.05 -4.69 -9.14
C ALA A 45 -19.85 -4.69 -10.11
N GLU A 46 -19.38 -3.52 -10.53
CA GLU A 46 -18.34 -3.35 -11.55
C GLU A 46 -16.91 -3.55 -11.01
N SER A 47 -16.75 -3.62 -9.69
CA SER A 47 -15.46 -3.91 -9.06
C SER A 47 -15.50 -5.32 -8.47
N ALA A 48 -14.54 -6.17 -8.89
CA ALA A 48 -14.28 -7.40 -8.17
C ALA A 48 -14.05 -7.05 -6.69
N ALA A 49 -14.74 -7.75 -5.79
CA ALA A 49 -14.51 -7.61 -4.37
C ALA A 49 -13.02 -7.88 -4.10
N PRO A 50 -12.34 -7.07 -3.27
CA PRO A 50 -10.98 -7.38 -2.87
C PRO A 50 -10.96 -8.79 -2.27
N PRO A 51 -9.89 -9.57 -2.51
CA PRO A 51 -9.76 -10.88 -1.86
C PRO A 51 -9.95 -10.72 -0.35
N SER A 52 -10.57 -11.71 0.29
CA SER A 52 -10.69 -11.71 1.75
C SER A 52 -9.29 -11.58 2.37
N ALA A 53 -9.18 -11.05 3.58
CA ALA A 53 -7.88 -10.85 4.23
C ALA A 53 -7.06 -12.16 4.31
N GLU A 54 -7.75 -13.29 4.45
CA GLU A 54 -7.16 -14.63 4.48
C GLU A 54 -6.67 -15.11 3.10
N ALA A 55 -7.27 -14.61 2.01
CA ALA A 55 -6.81 -14.86 0.64
C ALA A 55 -5.64 -13.93 0.26
N ALA A 56 -5.60 -12.71 0.80
CA ALA A 56 -4.49 -11.78 0.61
C ALA A 56 -3.17 -12.31 1.20
N ASP A 57 -3.24 -13.11 2.27
CA ASP A 57 -2.05 -13.77 2.83
C ASP A 57 -1.56 -14.95 1.98
N ARG A 58 -2.38 -15.46 1.06
CA ARG A 58 -2.06 -16.61 0.19
C ARG A 58 -1.65 -16.24 -1.22
N VAL A 59 -1.91 -15.01 -1.67
CA VAL A 59 -1.53 -14.53 -3.00
C VAL A 59 -0.81 -13.20 -2.87
N LYS A 60 0.40 -13.10 -3.43
CA LYS A 60 1.20 -11.87 -3.41
C LYS A 60 1.66 -11.51 -4.81
N ILE A 61 1.56 -10.24 -5.14
CA ILE A 61 2.13 -9.69 -6.37
C ILE A 61 3.44 -9.01 -5.99
N VAL A 62 4.53 -9.41 -6.65
CA VAL A 62 5.87 -8.85 -6.43
C VAL A 62 6.45 -8.48 -7.78
N GLY A 63 6.73 -7.20 -7.99
CA GLY A 63 7.10 -6.69 -9.31
C GLY A 63 6.00 -6.98 -10.34
N ALA A 64 6.35 -7.68 -11.42
CA ALA A 64 5.42 -8.09 -12.48
C ALA A 64 4.90 -9.54 -12.33
N ARG A 65 5.21 -10.21 -11.21
CA ARG A 65 4.95 -11.64 -10.98
C ARG A 65 3.90 -11.83 -9.90
N THR A 66 3.14 -12.92 -10.00
CA THR A 66 2.14 -13.33 -9.00
C THR A 66 2.58 -14.64 -8.38
N PHE A 67 2.55 -14.69 -7.05
CA PHE A 67 2.93 -15.84 -6.25
C PHE A 67 1.76 -16.34 -5.42
N VAL A 68 1.66 -17.65 -5.28
CA VAL A 68 0.68 -18.32 -4.43
C VAL A 68 1.41 -19.13 -3.37
N LEU A 69 0.95 -19.03 -2.12
CA LEU A 69 1.47 -19.85 -1.03
C LEU A 69 0.78 -21.23 -1.05
N SER A 70 1.53 -22.27 -1.41
CA SER A 70 1.10 -23.67 -1.38
C SER A 70 2.03 -24.48 -0.49
N ASP A 71 1.49 -25.20 0.49
CA ASP A 71 2.25 -26.08 1.40
C ASP A 71 3.47 -25.42 2.07
N GLY A 72 3.36 -24.11 2.35
CA GLY A 72 4.45 -23.33 2.96
C GLY A 72 5.53 -22.87 1.97
N VAL A 73 5.33 -23.05 0.67
CA VAL A 73 6.22 -22.61 -0.42
C VAL A 73 5.51 -21.53 -1.23
N TRP A 74 6.19 -20.41 -1.47
CA TRP A 74 5.71 -19.41 -2.42
C TRP A 74 6.03 -19.86 -3.85
N VAL A 75 5.01 -20.02 -4.69
CA VAL A 75 5.17 -20.53 -6.06
C VAL A 75 4.74 -19.45 -7.05
N ASP A 76 5.63 -19.09 -7.97
CA ASP A 76 5.30 -18.25 -9.13
C ASP A 76 4.22 -18.96 -9.97
N THR A 77 3.11 -18.27 -10.22
CA THR A 77 2.00 -18.80 -11.03
C THR A 77 2.38 -19.18 -12.46
N ALA A 78 3.52 -18.70 -12.97
CA ALA A 78 4.06 -19.11 -14.27
C ALA A 78 4.86 -20.43 -14.23
N PHE A 79 5.08 -21.02 -13.06
CA PHE A 79 5.76 -22.31 -12.91
C PHE A 79 4.84 -23.47 -13.34
N ASP A 80 5.34 -24.30 -14.26
CA ASP A 80 4.69 -25.54 -14.66
C ASP A 80 5.51 -26.74 -14.13
N PRO A 81 5.01 -27.48 -13.12
CA PRO A 81 5.74 -28.61 -12.54
C PRO A 81 5.87 -29.82 -13.47
N ASP A 82 5.04 -29.93 -14.51
CA ASP A 82 5.09 -31.03 -15.47
C ASP A 82 6.08 -30.74 -16.61
N ALA A 83 6.30 -29.46 -16.93
CA ALA A 83 7.18 -29.03 -18.01
C ALA A 83 8.54 -28.47 -17.56
N MET A 84 8.66 -28.02 -16.31
CA MET A 84 9.86 -27.33 -15.81
C MET A 84 10.53 -28.11 -14.68
N GLN A 85 11.86 -28.00 -14.61
CA GLN A 85 12.66 -28.59 -13.55
C GLN A 85 13.30 -27.48 -12.71
N THR A 86 13.30 -27.63 -11.39
CA THR A 86 13.80 -26.61 -10.47
C THR A 86 15.31 -26.72 -10.27
N THR A 87 15.97 -25.56 -10.27
CA THR A 87 17.35 -25.40 -9.84
C THR A 87 17.35 -25.03 -8.36
N LYS A 88 17.85 -25.94 -7.51
CA LYS A 88 17.79 -25.76 -6.06
C LYS A 88 18.87 -24.81 -5.57
N VAL A 89 18.45 -23.77 -4.86
CA VAL A 89 19.29 -22.73 -4.25
C VAL A 89 19.16 -22.85 -2.73
N ALA A 90 20.27 -22.97 -2.00
CA ALA A 90 20.22 -23.01 -0.54
C ALA A 90 19.88 -21.61 0.02
N PHE A 91 18.96 -21.55 0.98
CA PHE A 91 18.56 -20.28 1.60
C PHE A 91 19.75 -19.60 2.28
N LEU A 92 19.92 -18.29 2.01
CA LEU A 92 21.03 -17.47 2.53
C LEU A 92 22.44 -18.00 2.18
N SER A 93 22.59 -18.77 1.10
CA SER A 93 23.91 -19.14 0.57
C SER A 93 24.52 -18.04 -0.31
N ASP A 94 25.79 -18.19 -0.68
CA ASP A 94 26.45 -17.29 -1.62
C ASP A 94 25.73 -17.26 -2.99
N ASP A 95 25.27 -18.42 -3.48
CA ASP A 95 24.50 -18.53 -4.73
C ASP A 95 23.15 -17.79 -4.65
N TYR A 96 22.50 -17.81 -3.48
CA TYR A 96 21.26 -17.07 -3.24
C TYR A 96 21.48 -15.56 -3.43
N PHE A 97 22.54 -15.02 -2.83
CA PHE A 97 22.85 -13.59 -2.94
C PHE A 97 23.32 -13.22 -4.35
N ALA A 98 24.14 -14.06 -4.99
CA ALA A 98 24.59 -13.82 -6.35
C ALA A 98 23.42 -13.82 -7.37
N LEU A 99 22.43 -14.70 -7.18
CA LEU A 99 21.20 -14.69 -7.99
C LEU A 99 20.34 -13.46 -7.70
N ALA A 100 20.19 -13.07 -6.45
CA ALA A 100 19.45 -11.85 -6.08
C ALA A 100 20.09 -10.58 -6.67
N ASP A 101 21.42 -10.49 -6.65
CA ASP A 101 22.15 -9.34 -7.21
C ASP A 101 22.11 -9.30 -8.74
N SER A 102 22.13 -10.47 -9.40
CA SER A 102 22.09 -10.54 -10.86
C SER A 102 20.68 -10.39 -11.45
N ARG A 103 19.64 -10.74 -10.68
CA ARG A 103 18.22 -10.76 -11.11
C ARG A 103 17.33 -10.09 -10.05
N PRO A 104 17.01 -8.80 -10.21
CA PRO A 104 16.16 -8.08 -9.27
C PRO A 104 14.79 -8.72 -9.06
N GLU A 105 14.22 -9.39 -10.08
CA GLU A 105 12.98 -10.15 -9.93
C GLU A 105 13.11 -11.33 -8.96
N LEU A 106 14.26 -12.02 -8.94
CA LEU A 106 14.52 -13.11 -7.99
C LEU A 106 14.76 -12.56 -6.59
N ALA A 107 15.47 -11.44 -6.44
CA ALA A 107 15.65 -10.79 -5.15
C ALA A 107 14.31 -10.46 -4.48
N ALA A 108 13.39 -9.87 -5.25
CA ALA A 108 12.07 -9.52 -4.76
C ALA A 108 11.23 -10.78 -4.43
N ALA A 109 11.31 -11.82 -5.26
CA ALA A 109 10.62 -13.09 -5.01
C ALA A 109 11.17 -13.81 -3.76
N PHE A 110 12.48 -13.89 -3.60
CA PHE A 110 13.12 -14.56 -2.47
C PHE A 110 12.83 -13.86 -1.13
N ALA A 111 12.55 -12.56 -1.13
CA ALA A 111 12.10 -11.83 0.06
C ALA A 111 10.71 -12.28 0.58
N LEU A 112 9.95 -13.08 -0.17
CA LEU A 112 8.65 -13.60 0.25
C LEU A 112 8.73 -14.62 1.39
N GLY A 113 9.85 -15.35 1.51
CA GLY A 113 10.05 -16.35 2.56
C GLY A 113 11.27 -17.24 2.34
N SER A 114 11.45 -18.23 3.21
CA SER A 114 12.58 -19.17 3.16
C SER A 114 12.43 -20.29 2.12
N ARG A 115 11.24 -20.47 1.53
CA ARG A 115 10.97 -21.42 0.45
C ARG A 115 10.18 -20.75 -0.65
N VAL A 116 10.78 -20.64 -1.82
CA VAL A 116 10.22 -19.90 -2.97
C VAL A 116 10.60 -20.63 -4.25
N ILE A 117 9.64 -20.82 -5.15
CA ILE A 117 9.87 -21.22 -6.54
C ILE A 117 9.58 -19.99 -7.41
N ALA A 118 10.62 -19.43 -8.02
CA ALA A 118 10.54 -18.23 -8.85
C ALA A 118 11.20 -18.45 -10.21
N LEU A 119 10.62 -17.86 -11.26
CA LEU A 119 11.17 -17.96 -12.60
C LEU A 119 11.98 -16.72 -12.95
N ALA A 120 13.13 -16.93 -13.59
CA ALA A 120 13.90 -15.90 -14.28
C ALA A 120 14.47 -16.47 -15.58
N ASP A 121 14.33 -15.73 -16.68
CA ASP A 121 14.80 -16.14 -18.03
C ASP A 121 14.36 -17.54 -18.48
N GLY A 122 13.19 -18.01 -18.03
CA GLY A 122 12.68 -19.34 -18.35
C GLY A 122 13.26 -20.47 -17.49
N VAL A 123 14.09 -20.17 -16.50
CA VAL A 123 14.60 -21.12 -15.50
C VAL A 123 13.82 -20.98 -14.20
N ALA A 124 13.39 -22.10 -13.63
CA ALA A 124 12.76 -22.14 -12.31
C ALA A 124 13.82 -22.35 -11.23
N TYR A 125 13.91 -21.41 -10.28
CA TYR A 125 14.80 -21.50 -9.12
C TYR A 125 13.98 -21.81 -7.87
N GLU A 126 14.36 -22.86 -7.14
CA GLU A 126 13.71 -23.28 -5.90
C GLU A 126 14.64 -23.01 -4.73
N VAL A 127 14.25 -22.08 -3.86
CA VAL A 127 14.93 -21.86 -2.59
C VAL A 127 14.55 -22.99 -1.63
N VAL A 128 15.55 -23.76 -1.24
CA VAL A 128 15.44 -24.87 -0.28
C VAL A 128 16.14 -24.49 1.02
N ASP A 129 15.85 -25.24 2.08
CA ASP A 129 16.53 -25.06 3.36
C ASP A 129 18.06 -25.20 3.21
N SER A 130 18.79 -24.43 4.02
CA SER A 130 20.26 -24.43 4.10
C SER A 130 20.91 -25.82 4.24
N ASN A 131 20.19 -26.82 4.79
CA ASN A 131 20.72 -28.16 5.02
C ASN A 131 20.36 -29.17 3.90
N ALA A 132 19.73 -28.73 2.81
CA ALA A 132 19.38 -29.59 1.68
C ALA A 132 20.57 -29.72 0.69
N PRO A 133 20.84 -30.90 0.12
CA PRO A 133 21.89 -31.06 -0.88
C PRO A 133 21.51 -30.28 -2.15
N THR A 134 22.31 -29.26 -2.45
CA THR A 134 22.22 -28.44 -3.67
C THR A 134 23.34 -28.84 -4.64
N GLY A 135 22.99 -28.92 -5.94
CA GLY A 135 23.95 -29.16 -7.02
C GLY A 135 24.57 -27.84 -7.51
N PRO A 136 25.62 -27.89 -8.36
CA PRO A 136 26.25 -26.69 -8.88
C PRO A 136 25.27 -25.89 -9.75
N ILE A 137 25.03 -24.62 -9.37
CA ILE A 137 24.14 -23.70 -10.09
C ILE A 137 24.96 -22.88 -11.08
N GLN A 138 24.48 -22.77 -12.32
CA GLN A 138 25.04 -21.85 -13.31
C GLN A 138 24.34 -20.50 -13.19
N ILE A 139 25.08 -19.49 -12.73
CA ILE A 139 24.58 -18.14 -12.57
C ILE A 139 24.59 -17.48 -13.97
N PRO A 140 23.44 -17.04 -14.50
CA PRO A 140 23.43 -16.29 -15.76
C PRO A 140 24.17 -14.94 -15.59
N PRO A 141 24.70 -14.35 -16.68
CA PRO A 141 25.43 -13.09 -16.59
C PRO A 141 24.55 -11.98 -16.02
N THR A 142 25.11 -11.21 -15.09
CA THR A 142 24.49 -10.06 -14.43
C THR A 142 23.98 -9.06 -15.45
N ILE A 143 22.67 -8.76 -15.45
CA ILE A 143 22.14 -7.59 -16.14
C ILE A 143 22.30 -6.40 -15.20
N THR A 144 23.48 -5.80 -15.18
CA THR A 144 23.71 -4.57 -14.41
C THR A 144 22.95 -3.44 -15.10
N PRO A 145 21.95 -2.77 -14.48
CA PRO A 145 21.53 -1.47 -14.96
C PRO A 145 22.76 -0.56 -14.91
N GLU A 146 23.22 -0.08 -16.06
CA GLU A 146 24.37 0.82 -16.18
C GLU A 146 24.12 2.10 -15.38
N THR A 147 24.48 2.09 -14.10
CA THR A 147 24.82 3.32 -13.38
C THR A 147 26.23 3.68 -13.81
N SER A 148 26.32 4.35 -14.97
CA SER A 148 27.55 4.97 -15.44
C SER A 148 27.89 6.16 -14.53
N ALA A 149 28.67 5.88 -13.49
CA ALA A 149 29.46 6.87 -12.77
C ALA A 149 30.72 6.16 -12.24
N SER A 150 31.75 6.09 -13.09
CA SER A 150 33.06 5.54 -12.73
C SER A 150 33.84 6.47 -11.79
N PRO A 151 34.84 5.94 -11.06
CA PRO A 151 35.36 6.46 -9.81
C PRO A 151 36.53 7.43 -9.99
N THR A 152 36.84 8.21 -8.95
CA THR A 152 38.20 8.76 -8.76
C THR A 152 38.50 8.79 -7.27
N THR A 153 39.38 7.89 -6.82
CA THR A 153 40.11 8.04 -5.57
C THR A 153 41.59 7.86 -5.86
N LEU A 154 42.42 8.79 -5.38
CA LEU A 154 43.54 8.51 -4.45
C LEU A 154 44.41 9.76 -4.27
N GLY A 155 44.55 10.15 -3.01
CA GLY A 155 45.42 11.23 -2.56
C GLY A 155 45.47 11.29 -1.04
N THR A 156 46.06 10.26 -0.43
CA THR A 156 46.41 10.21 1.01
C THR A 156 47.53 11.20 1.33
N SER A 157 47.30 12.08 2.30
CA SER A 157 48.37 12.60 3.17
C SER A 157 47.84 13.01 4.55
N SER A 158 48.13 12.18 5.55
CA SER A 158 48.24 12.55 6.97
C SER A 158 49.69 13.05 7.20
N PRO A 159 50.06 13.92 8.17
CA PRO A 159 49.75 13.71 9.60
C PRO A 159 49.71 14.95 10.55
N ASN A 160 49.28 14.63 11.78
CA ASN A 160 49.78 15.09 13.09
C ASN A 160 49.23 16.35 13.81
N SER A 161 48.79 16.07 15.04
CA SER A 161 48.45 16.97 16.14
C SER A 161 49.60 17.90 16.55
N SER A 162 49.27 19.16 16.83
CA SER A 162 49.81 19.94 17.96
C SER A 162 49.02 21.24 18.16
N ALA A 163 48.39 21.40 19.33
CA ALA A 163 48.06 22.71 19.90
C ALA A 163 49.34 23.26 20.59
N PRO A 164 49.55 24.59 20.77
CA PRO A 164 48.75 25.38 21.74
C PRO A 164 48.57 26.91 21.44
N CYS A 165 47.63 27.51 22.18
CA CYS A 165 47.62 28.88 22.77
C CYS A 165 48.12 30.12 21.99
N ALA A 166 47.20 31.07 21.73
CA ALA A 166 47.31 32.52 22.04
C ALA A 166 46.00 33.22 21.63
N ALA A 167 45.13 33.56 22.57
CA ALA A 167 45.02 34.90 23.15
C ALA A 167 44.24 35.90 22.28
N SER A 168 42.93 36.02 22.54
CA SER A 168 42.24 37.31 22.46
C SER A 168 40.98 37.27 23.31
N ILE A 169 41.02 38.09 24.34
CA ILE A 169 40.13 38.22 25.49
C ILE A 169 38.92 39.10 25.14
N LEU A 170 37.78 38.73 25.73
CA LEU A 170 36.50 39.42 26.01
C LEU A 170 36.48 40.97 26.08
N PRO A 171 35.30 41.64 25.90
CA PRO A 171 34.26 41.70 26.97
C PRO A 171 32.81 41.57 26.44
N LEU A 172 31.92 40.77 27.04
CA LEU A 172 31.08 41.00 28.23
C LEU A 172 30.19 42.26 28.23
N LEU A 173 28.89 41.99 28.47
CA LEU A 173 27.85 42.86 29.03
C LEU A 173 27.26 43.96 28.13
N LEU A 174 26.05 43.69 27.60
CA LEU A 174 24.92 44.62 27.69
C LEU A 174 23.58 43.88 27.54
N LEU A 175 22.78 43.98 28.61
CA LEU A 175 21.31 43.99 28.63
C LEU A 175 20.51 42.68 28.53
N SER A 176 20.47 42.00 29.67
CA SER A 176 19.29 41.35 30.24
C SER A 176 18.06 42.26 30.26
N ALA A 177 17.19 42.16 29.25
CA ALA A 177 15.76 42.50 29.25
C ALA A 177 15.25 42.08 27.86
N VAL A 178 14.52 40.99 27.66
CA VAL A 178 13.07 40.92 27.82
C VAL A 178 12.69 39.43 27.94
N LEU A 179 12.64 38.91 29.16
CA LEU A 179 11.92 37.67 29.49
C LEU A 179 10.97 37.98 30.65
N ALA A 180 9.92 38.79 30.42
CA ALA A 180 8.98 39.09 31.51
C ALA A 180 7.56 39.56 31.13
N ILE A 181 7.11 39.57 29.86
CA ILE A 181 5.71 39.94 29.59
C ILE A 181 5.13 39.12 28.43
N ARG A 182 4.72 37.89 28.74
CA ARG A 182 3.43 37.31 28.28
C ARG A 182 3.21 35.91 28.88
N ARG A 183 3.18 35.81 30.21
CA ARG A 183 2.28 34.84 30.85
C ARG A 183 0.94 35.53 31.05
N TYR A 184 -0.10 35.06 30.38
CA TYR A 184 -1.21 34.33 31.02
C TYR A 184 -2.41 34.18 30.05
N PRO A 185 -2.95 32.97 29.91
CA PRO A 185 -4.29 32.75 29.36
C PRO A 185 -5.35 33.05 30.43
N LYS A 186 -6.54 33.52 30.00
CA LYS A 186 -7.73 33.59 30.86
C LYS A 186 -8.98 33.07 30.12
N LYS A 187 -9.58 32.07 30.76
CA LYS A 187 -10.98 31.58 30.73
C LYS A 187 -11.52 31.01 29.43
#